data_AF-A0A7L7TFT8-F1
#
_entry.id   AF-A0A7L7TFT8-F1
#
_cell.length_a   1.000
_cell.length_b   1.000
_cell.length_c   1.000
_cell.angle_alpha   90.00
_cell.angle_beta   90.00
_cell.angle_gamma   90.00
#
_symmetry.space_group_name_H-M   'P 1'
#
loop_
_entity.id
_entity.type
_entity.pdbx_description
1 polymer ?
#
loop_
_entity_poly.entity_id
_entity_poly.type
_entity_poly.pdbx_seq_one_letter_code
_entity_poly.pdbx_strand_id
1 'polypeptide(L)' 'MFVLNVSGIGCGSCVSKITKAIQSLDSKATVSVDRAAGKVTVESSEPPEQVRKTVEALGFPSQISA' A
#
# COMPACT_ATOMS: atom_id res chain seq x y z
N MET A 1 9.91 6.66 -3.72
CA MET A 1 9.17 6.60 -2.45
C MET A 1 7.93 7.47 -2.58
N PHE A 2 6.76 6.96 -2.20
CA PHE A 2 5.48 7.67 -2.23
C PHE A 2 4.59 7.19 -1.09
N VAL A 3 3.53 7.94 -0.79
CA VAL A 3 2.56 7.60 0.25
C VAL A 3 1.21 7.29 -0.36
N LEU A 4 0.56 6.24 0.12
CA LEU A 4 -0.81 5.88 -0.19
C LEU A 4 -1.67 6.10 1.06
N ASN A 5 -2.70 6.93 0.95
CA ASN A 5 -3.76 6.97 1.94
C ASN A 5 -4.70 5.80 1.68
N VAL A 6 -4.84 4.88 2.64
CA VAL A 6 -5.71 3.72 2.48
C VAL A 6 -6.86 3.84 3.46
N SER A 7 -8.08 3.94 2.93
CA SER A 7 -9.28 3.93 3.75
C SER A 7 -9.64 2.49 4.13
N GLY A 8 -9.98 2.27 5.39
CA GLY A 8 -10.39 0.95 5.89
C GLY A 8 -9.26 0.08 6.47
N ILE A 9 -8.06 0.61 6.71
CA ILE A 9 -7.03 -0.06 7.54
C ILE A 9 -7.44 -0.02 9.02
N GLY A 10 -8.46 -0.79 9.38
CA GLY A 10 -8.89 -0.98 10.78
C GLY A 10 -8.24 -2.20 11.42
N CYS A 11 -8.06 -3.28 10.65
CA CYS A 11 -7.66 -4.59 11.17
C CYS A 11 -6.24 -4.96 10.74
N GLY A 12 -5.42 -5.50 11.65
CA GLY A 12 -3.99 -5.79 11.40
C GLY A 12 -3.74 -6.73 10.22
N SER A 13 -4.71 -7.58 9.89
CA SER A 13 -4.66 -8.49 8.73
C SER A 13 -4.66 -7.77 7.37
N CYS A 14 -5.17 -6.54 7.30
CA CYS A 14 -5.20 -5.76 6.06
C CYS A 14 -3.79 -5.30 5.67
N VAL A 15 -2.97 -4.93 6.66
CA VAL A 15 -1.60 -4.47 6.45
C VAL A 15 -0.76 -5.54 5.78
N SER A 16 -0.77 -6.76 6.33
CA SER A 16 0.01 -7.87 5.76
C SER A 16 -0.43 -8.24 4.34
N LYS A 17 -1.73 -8.11 4.03
CA LYS A 17 -2.24 -8.32 2.66
C LYS A 17 -1.70 -7.28 1.69
N ILE A 18 -1.76 -6.00 2.07
CA ILE A 18 -1.26 -4.89 1.25
C ILE A 18 0.25 -5.07 1.02
N THR A 19 1.04 -5.25 2.08
CA THR A 19 2.48 -5.47 1.96
C THR A 19 2.81 -6.65 1.04
N LYS A 20 2.13 -7.80 1.19
CA LYS A 20 2.33 -8.96 0.31
C LYS A 20 1.99 -8.68 -1.16
N ALA A 21 0.91 -7.95 -1.43
CA ALA A 21 0.54 -7.58 -2.79
C ALA A 21 1.62 -6.71 -3.45
N ILE A 22 2.11 -5.71 -2.72
CA ILE A 22 3.15 -4.81 -3.21
C ILE A 22 4.47 -5.57 -3.42
N GLN A 23 4.85 -6.44 -2.47
CA GLN A 23 6.04 -7.28 -2.60
C GLN A 23 5.92 -8.32 -3.72
N SER A 24 4.69 -8.72 -4.07
CA SER A 24 4.44 -9.60 -5.21
C SER A 24 4.62 -8.89 -6.55
N LEU A 25 4.39 -7.58 -6.62
CA LEU A 25 4.72 -6.76 -7.79
C LEU A 25 6.23 -6.48 -7.84
N ASP A 26 6.78 -6.01 -6.72
CA ASP A 26 8.19 -5.66 -6.58
C ASP A 26 8.72 -6.30 -5.30
N SER A 27 9.46 -7.40 -5.44
CA SER A 27 10.02 -8.12 -4.29
C SER A 27 11.07 -7.32 -3.52
N LYS A 28 11.58 -6.21 -4.08
CA LYS A 28 12.48 -5.29 -3.40
C LYS A 28 11.74 -4.10 -2.78
N ALA A 29 10.41 -4.02 -2.91
CA ALA A 29 9.64 -2.92 -2.38
C ALA A 29 9.60 -2.95 -0.84
N THR A 30 9.90 -1.79 -0.24
CA THR A 30 9.75 -1.56 1.19
C THR A 30 8.39 -0.92 1.44
N VAL A 31 7.58 -1.53 2.31
CA VAL A 31 6.25 -1.03 2.67
C VAL A 31 6.21 -0.75 4.16
N SER A 32 5.90 0.49 4.52
CA SER A 32 5.69 0.91 5.90
C SER A 32 4.26 1.40 6.06
N VAL A 33 3.52 0.87 7.04
CA VAL A 33 2.10 1.20 7.22
C VAL A 33 1.90 1.85 8.57
N ASP A 34 1.49 3.11 8.53
CA ASP A 34 1.04 3.87 9.67
C ASP A 34 -0.47 3.71 9.84
N ARG A 35 -0.85 2.77 10.70
CA ARG A 35 -2.26 2.49 11.00
C ARG A 35 -2.93 3.60 11.80
N ALA A 36 -2.17 4.37 12.57
CA ALA A 36 -2.71 5.47 13.37
C ALA A 36 -3.09 6.65 12.47
N ALA A 37 -2.29 6.91 11.44
CA ALA A 37 -2.52 7.95 10.45
C ALA A 37 -3.30 7.48 9.21
N GLY A 38 -3.47 6.17 8.99
CA GLY A 38 -4.09 5.62 7.77
C GLY A 38 -3.22 5.74 6.52
N LYS A 39 -1.89 5.81 6.70
CA LYS A 39 -0.93 6.06 5.62
C LYS A 39 -0.08 4.82 5.35
N VAL A 40 0.19 4.55 4.09
CA VAL A 40 1.02 3.45 3.61
C VAL A 40 2.15 4.03 2.78
N THR A 41 3.34 4.08 3.34
CA THR A 41 4.54 4.52 2.64
C THR A 41 5.12 3.36 1.86
N VAL A 42 5.34 3.56 0.58
CA VAL A 42 5.88 2.53 -0.32
C VAL A 42 7.13 3.07 -0.98
N GLU A 43 8.20 2.30 -0.90
CA GLU A 43 9.43 2.50 -1.62
C GLU A 43 9.62 1.32 -2.57
N SER A 44 9.16 1.51 -3.80
CA SER A 44 9.34 0.56 -4.91
C SER A 44 9.98 1.28 -6.09
N SER A 45 10.55 0.50 -7.01
CA SER A 45 10.93 1.03 -8.33
C SER A 45 9.72 1.15 -9.26
N GLU A 46 8.63 0.47 -8.91
CA GLU A 46 7.36 0.49 -9.65
C GLU A 46 6.59 1.81 -9.49
N PRO A 47 5.79 2.21 -10.49
CA PRO A 47 5.02 3.44 -10.44
C PRO A 47 3.88 3.36 -9.40
N PRO A 48 3.59 4.48 -8.71
CA PRO A 48 2.59 4.52 -7.64
C PRO A 48 1.19 4.13 -8.10
N GLU A 49 0.84 4.39 -9.36
CA GLU A 49 -0.44 3.99 -9.94
C GLU A 49 -0.61 2.47 -10.05
N GLN A 50 0.46 1.75 -10.36
CA GLN A 50 0.46 0.28 -10.47
C GLN A 50 0.30 -0.36 -9.09
N VAL A 51 1.01 0.19 -8.11
CA VAL A 51 0.89 -0.20 -6.71
C VAL A 51 -0.53 0.09 -6.21
N ARG A 52 -1.06 1.29 -6.46
CA ARG A 52 -2.45 1.67 -6.10
C ARG A 52 -3.47 0.70 -6.69
N LYS A 53 -3.40 0.42 -8.00
CA LYS A 53 -4.30 -0.53 -8.68
C LYS A 53 -4.28 -1.90 -8.01
N THR A 54 -3.12 -2.37 -7.59
CA THR A 54 -2.98 -3.67 -6.92
C THR A 54 -3.63 -3.67 -5.55
N VAL A 55 -3.47 -2.58 -4.79
CA VAL A 55 -4.14 -2.40 -3.50
C VAL A 55 -5.67 -2.29 -3.67
N GLU A 56 -6.13 -1.54 -4.67
CA GLU A 56 -7.56 -1.43 -5.03
C GLU A 56 -8.13 -2.77 -5.49
N ALA A 57 -7.38 -3.58 -6.24
CA ALA A 57 -7.78 -4.91 -6.68
C ALA A 57 -7.98 -5.90 -5.52
N LEU A 58 -7.33 -5.66 -4.37
CA LEU A 58 -7.58 -6.41 -3.13
C LEU A 58 -8.86 -5.97 -2.40
N GLY A 59 -9.54 -4.94 -2.90
CA GLY A 59 -10.72 -4.34 -2.27
C GLY A 59 -10.39 -3.25 -1.25
N PHE A 60 -9.17 -2.73 -1.24
CA PHE A 60 -8.77 -1.63 -0.37
C PHE A 60 -8.72 -0.32 -1.16
N PRO A 61 -9.71 0.57 -1.02
CA PRO A 61 -9.67 1.87 -1.68
C PRO A 61 -8.46 2.66 -1.16
N SER A 62 -7.61 3.06 -2.10
CA SER A 62 -6.36 3.77 -1.79
C SER A 62 -6.15 4.94 -2.72
N GLN A 63 -5.56 6.01 -2.19
CA GLN A 63 -5.30 7.23 -2.93
C GLN A 63 -3.84 7.63 -2.76
N ILE A 64 -3.19 7.95 -3.88
CA ILE A 64 -1.81 8.46 -3.86
C ILE A 64 -1.82 9.83 -3.18
N SER A 65 -1.10 9.92 -2.06
CA SER A 65 -0.83 11.15 -1.33
C SER A 65 0.61 11.55 -1.60
N ALA A 66 0.80 12.86 -1.86
CA ALA A 66 2.10 13.44 -2.13
C ALA A 66 3.02 13.35 -0.91
#